data_AF-A0A2D5K0I8-F1
#
_entry.id   AF-A0A2D5K0I8-F1
#
_cell.length_a   1.000
_cell.length_b   1.000
_cell.length_c   1.000
_cell.angle_alpha   90.00
_cell.angle_beta   90.00
_cell.angle_gamma   90.00
#
_symmetry.space_group_name_H-M   'P 1'
#
loop_
_entity.id
_entity.type
_entity.pdbx_description
1 polymer ?
#
loop_
_entity_poly.entity_id
_entity_poly.type
_entity_poly.pdbx_seq_one_letter_code
_entity_poly.pdbx_strand_id
1 'polypeptide(L)'
;MITLIQRVKEASVSIDSIKISSINAGILAFIAFTPDDKEPQLIKMSDKILGYRIFSDDDGRMNRSIIDEKLDLLIVPQFTLAANTKSGTRPSFSCAANPQIGRNLFIQFLEIIKSKYRNIESGKFKENMHVSLINDGPVTFWLEVN
;
A
#
# COMPACT_ATOMS: atom_id res chain seq x y z
N MET A 1 5.66 6.17 -8.79
CA MET A 1 4.87 5.74 -7.61
C MET A 1 5.51 4.53 -6.97
N ILE A 2 5.62 4.52 -5.64
CA ILE A 2 6.30 3.46 -4.87
C ILE A 2 5.31 2.82 -3.90
N THR A 3 5.30 1.49 -3.83
CA THR A 3 4.47 0.74 -2.89
C THR A 3 5.27 -0.41 -2.27
N LEU A 4 5.25 -0.52 -0.95
CA LEU A 4 5.70 -1.72 -0.24
C LEU A 4 4.47 -2.54 0.14
N ILE A 5 4.32 -3.73 -0.45
CA ILE A 5 3.23 -4.65 -0.10
C ILE A 5 3.72 -5.74 0.84
N GLN A 6 2.87 -6.14 1.78
CA GLN A 6 3.10 -7.25 2.69
C GLN A 6 1.89 -8.18 2.68
N ARG A 7 2.13 -9.48 2.60
CA ARG A 7 1.06 -10.47 2.82
C ARG A 7 0.78 -10.53 4.32
N VAL A 8 -0.47 -10.45 4.71
CA VAL A 8 -0.86 -10.40 6.13
C VAL A 8 -1.93 -11.42 6.46
N LYS A 9 -1.89 -11.97 7.68
CA LYS A 9 -3.02 -12.71 8.26
C LYS A 9 -4.11 -11.79 8.78
N GLU A 10 -3.69 -10.62 9.26
CA GLU A 10 -4.54 -9.51 9.69
C GLU A 10 -3.70 -8.23 9.69
N ALA A 11 -4.36 -7.10 9.49
CA ALA A 11 -3.76 -5.78 9.68
C ALA A 11 -4.81 -4.74 10.09
N SER A 12 -4.38 -3.71 10.81
CA SER A 12 -5.27 -2.62 11.23
C SER A 12 -4.54 -1.31 11.40
N VAL A 13 -5.31 -0.22 11.32
CA VAL A 13 -4.85 1.15 11.58
C VAL A 13 -5.63 1.73 12.74
N SER A 14 -4.92 2.36 13.67
CA SER A 14 -5.49 3.11 14.79
C SER A 14 -4.96 4.55 14.85
N ILE A 15 -5.82 5.48 15.27
CA ILE A 15 -5.48 6.87 15.58
C ILE A 15 -5.93 7.12 17.03
N ASP A 16 -5.06 7.68 17.86
CA ASP A 16 -5.34 7.92 19.28
C ASP A 16 -5.91 6.68 20.01
N SER A 17 -5.32 5.51 19.71
CA SER A 17 -5.73 4.17 20.21
C SER A 17 -7.11 3.68 19.73
N ILE A 18 -7.81 4.43 18.88
CA ILE A 18 -9.08 4.02 18.27
C ILE A 18 -8.79 3.38 16.92
N LYS A 19 -9.19 2.12 16.76
CA LYS A 19 -9.10 1.39 15.49
C LYS A 19 -10.07 2.00 14.48
N ILE A 20 -9.54 2.53 13.38
CA ILE A 20 -10.33 3.18 12.32
C ILE A 20 -10.55 2.28 11.10
N SER A 21 -9.67 1.29 10.90
CA SER A 21 -9.80 0.29 9.83
C SER A 21 -9.06 -0.99 10.19
N SER A 22 -9.54 -2.10 9.64
CA SER A 22 -8.90 -3.41 9.78
C SER A 22 -9.31 -4.35 8.68
N ILE A 23 -8.40 -5.26 8.37
CA ILE A 23 -8.58 -6.33 7.41
C ILE A 23 -8.23 -7.67 8.04
N ASN A 24 -8.81 -8.75 7.52
CA ASN A 24 -8.38 -10.11 7.83
C ASN A 24 -7.18 -10.46 6.92
N ALA A 25 -7.13 -11.70 6.44
CA ALA A 25 -6.08 -12.14 5.53
C ALA A 25 -6.11 -11.31 4.23
N GLY A 26 -4.93 -10.95 3.74
CA GLY A 26 -4.82 -10.15 2.53
C GLY A 26 -3.50 -9.41 2.37
N ILE A 27 -3.56 -8.18 1.86
CA ILE A 27 -2.40 -7.34 1.60
C ILE A 27 -2.48 -6.05 2.42
N LEU A 28 -1.40 -5.73 3.12
CA LEU A 28 -1.11 -4.37 3.59
C LEU A 28 -0.20 -3.68 2.57
N ALA A 29 -0.66 -2.56 2.00
CA ALA A 29 0.07 -1.76 1.04
C ALA A 29 0.42 -0.39 1.63
N PHE A 30 1.71 -0.17 1.90
CA PHE A 30 2.26 1.14 2.21
C PHE A 30 2.61 1.87 0.92
N ILE A 31 2.11 3.10 0.74
CA ILE A 31 2.18 3.79 -0.55
C ILE A 31 2.82 5.18 -0.42
N ALA A 32 3.79 5.46 -1.28
CA ALA A 32 4.33 6.80 -1.49
C ALA A 32 4.12 7.28 -2.93
N PHE A 33 3.85 8.57 -3.03
CA PHE A 33 3.75 9.29 -4.29
C PHE A 33 4.99 10.16 -4.49
N THR A 34 5.41 10.31 -5.74
CA THR A 34 6.44 11.26 -6.20
C THR A 34 5.79 12.46 -6.88
N PRO A 35 6.47 13.61 -7.02
CA PRO A 35 5.89 14.82 -7.63
C PRO A 35 5.34 14.62 -9.05
N ASP A 36 5.94 13.69 -9.81
CA ASP A 36 5.59 13.41 -11.20
C ASP A 36 4.50 12.35 -11.37
N ASP A 37 4.02 11.75 -10.27
CA ASP A 37 2.96 10.75 -10.34
C ASP A 37 1.65 11.36 -10.85
N LYS A 38 1.04 10.68 -11.83
CA LYS A 38 -0.23 11.06 -12.44
C LYS A 38 -1.12 9.81 -12.56
N GLU A 39 -2.33 10.02 -13.05
CA GLU A 39 -3.32 8.97 -13.26
C GLU A 39 -2.77 7.69 -13.93
N PRO A 40 -1.89 7.73 -14.96
CA PRO A 40 -1.31 6.52 -15.54
C PRO A 40 -0.53 5.66 -14.53
N GLN A 41 0.26 6.29 -13.65
CA GLN A 41 0.99 5.60 -12.58
C GLN A 41 0.04 5.02 -11.55
N LEU A 42 -1.02 5.75 -11.19
CA LEU A 42 -2.06 5.28 -10.27
C LEU A 42 -2.74 4.03 -10.80
N ILE A 43 -3.18 4.05 -12.06
CA ILE A 43 -3.81 2.90 -12.73
C ILE A 43 -2.84 1.73 -12.76
N LYS A 44 -1.61 1.94 -13.25
CA LYS A 44 -0.60 0.89 -13.38
C LYS A 44 -0.23 0.25 -12.04
N MET A 45 -0.08 1.05 -10.98
CA MET A 45 0.19 0.51 -9.64
C MET A 45 -1.03 -0.23 -9.08
N SER A 46 -2.26 0.26 -9.30
CA SER A 46 -3.48 -0.44 -8.87
C SER A 46 -3.58 -1.83 -9.49
N ASP A 47 -3.34 -1.95 -10.80
CA ASP A 47 -3.36 -3.22 -11.51
C ASP A 47 -2.24 -4.14 -11.03
N LYS A 48 -1.05 -3.57 -10.77
CA LYS A 48 0.10 -4.31 -10.26
C LYS A 48 -0.15 -4.90 -8.87
N ILE A 49 -0.76 -4.15 -7.95
CA ILE A 49 -1.10 -4.65 -6.59
C ILE A 49 -2.17 -5.74 -6.70
N LEU A 50 -3.26 -5.46 -7.42
CA LEU A 50 -4.41 -6.36 -7.51
C LEU A 50 -4.09 -7.67 -8.24
N GLY A 51 -3.18 -7.63 -9.22
CA GLY A 51 -2.73 -8.81 -9.96
C GLY A 51 -1.46 -9.45 -9.41
N TYR A 52 -0.85 -8.93 -8.33
CA TYR A 52 0.42 -9.46 -7.85
C TYR A 52 0.23 -10.86 -7.27
N ARG A 53 0.96 -11.84 -7.81
CA ARG A 53 0.93 -13.23 -7.35
C ARG A 53 1.74 -13.40 -6.07
N ILE A 54 1.09 -13.18 -4.94
CA ILE A 54 1.71 -13.21 -3.60
C ILE A 54 1.16 -14.33 -2.70
N PHE A 55 0.01 -14.91 -3.07
CA PHE A 55 -0.63 -16.00 -2.33
C PHE A 55 -0.29 -17.35 -2.95
N SER A 56 -0.23 -18.38 -2.10
CA SER A 56 0.07 -19.74 -2.52
C SER A 56 -1.13 -20.38 -3.23
N ASP A 57 -0.87 -21.16 -4.26
CA ASP A 57 -1.83 -22.09 -4.85
C ASP A 57 -1.90 -23.41 -4.06
N ASP A 58 -2.64 -24.39 -4.58
CA ASP A 58 -2.85 -25.68 -3.94
C ASP A 58 -1.55 -26.51 -3.82
N ASP A 59 -0.55 -26.22 -4.66
CA ASP A 59 0.79 -26.82 -4.63
C ASP A 59 1.76 -26.04 -3.72
N GLY A 60 1.27 -25.02 -3.01
CA GLY A 60 2.05 -24.16 -2.12
C GLY A 60 2.88 -23.09 -2.84
N ARG A 61 2.79 -22.96 -4.17
CA ARG A 61 3.58 -22.01 -4.98
C ARG A 61 2.88 -20.66 -5.04
N MET A 62 3.64 -19.56 -4.96
CA MET A 62 3.08 -18.20 -5.03
C MET A 62 2.58 -17.86 -6.45
N ASN A 63 1.33 -18.21 -6.74
CA ASN A 63 0.73 -18.09 -8.07
C ASN A 63 -0.61 -17.34 -8.09
N ARG A 64 -1.18 -17.03 -6.93
CA ARG A 64 -2.51 -16.41 -6.81
C ARG A 64 -2.41 -14.97 -6.34
N SER A 65 -3.27 -14.13 -6.90
CA SER A 65 -3.41 -12.72 -6.56
C SER A 65 -4.46 -12.49 -5.48
N ILE A 66 -4.54 -11.26 -4.98
CA ILE A 66 -5.58 -10.88 -4.01
C ILE A 66 -6.99 -11.02 -4.60
N ILE A 67 -7.15 -10.81 -5.91
CA ILE A 67 -8.43 -10.99 -6.60
C ILE A 67 -8.81 -12.47 -6.65
N ASP A 68 -7.86 -13.36 -6.99
CA ASP A 68 -8.11 -14.80 -7.09
C ASP A 68 -8.61 -15.37 -5.75
N GLU A 69 -7.98 -14.91 -4.66
CA GLU A 69 -8.31 -15.33 -3.29
C GLU A 69 -9.47 -14.54 -2.65
N LYS A 70 -9.93 -13.45 -3.29
CA LYS A 70 -10.97 -12.55 -2.78
C LYS A 70 -10.70 -11.99 -1.38
N LEU A 71 -9.43 -11.70 -1.10
CA LEU A 71 -8.93 -11.28 0.22
C LEU A 71 -8.95 -9.75 0.41
N ASP A 72 -8.61 -9.28 1.60
CA ASP A 72 -8.76 -7.87 1.94
C ASP A 72 -7.51 -7.03 1.60
N LEU A 73 -7.70 -5.79 1.18
CA LEU A 73 -6.61 -4.84 0.90
C LEU A 73 -6.66 -3.68 1.89
N LEU A 74 -5.59 -3.43 2.64
CA LEU A 74 -5.44 -2.25 3.49
C LEU A 74 -4.40 -1.31 2.90
N ILE A 75 -4.81 -0.08 2.56
CA ILE A 75 -3.93 0.91 1.94
C ILE A 75 -3.56 2.01 2.94
N VAL A 76 -2.26 2.19 3.19
CA VAL A 76 -1.74 3.17 4.15
C VAL A 76 -0.79 4.15 3.46
N PRO A 77 -1.01 5.48 3.54
CA PRO A 77 -0.09 6.46 2.99
C PRO A 77 1.22 6.48 3.81
N GLN A 78 2.35 6.31 3.13
CA GLN A 78 3.68 6.18 3.75
C GLN A 78 4.74 6.95 2.94
N PHE A 79 4.75 8.28 3.07
CA PHE A 79 5.66 9.15 2.29
C PHE A 79 7.15 8.79 2.45
N THR A 80 7.53 8.13 3.55
CA THR A 80 8.92 7.77 3.82
C THR A 80 9.48 6.73 2.87
N LEU A 81 8.65 6.01 2.10
CA LEU A 81 9.16 5.12 1.05
C LEU A 81 9.88 5.91 -0.07
N ALA A 82 9.51 7.17 -0.29
CA ALA A 82 10.19 8.05 -1.24
C ALA A 82 11.40 8.77 -0.63
N ALA A 83 11.93 8.28 0.50
CA ALA A 83 13.13 8.85 1.11
C ALA A 83 14.39 8.53 0.30
N ASN A 84 15.27 9.52 0.16
CA ASN A 84 16.64 9.32 -0.22
C ASN A 84 17.49 9.08 1.04
N THR A 85 18.16 7.93 1.08
CA THR A 85 18.98 7.45 2.21
C THR A 85 20.45 7.22 1.82
N LYS A 86 20.91 7.76 0.68
CA LYS A 86 22.26 7.50 0.15
C LYS A 86 23.41 8.13 0.95
N SER A 87 23.15 9.14 1.78
CA SER A 87 24.20 9.89 2.50
C SER A 87 23.79 10.24 3.92
N GLY A 88 24.71 10.06 4.88
CA GLY A 88 24.48 10.36 6.29
C GLY A 88 23.44 9.45 6.95
N THR A 89 22.92 9.87 8.10
CA THR A 89 21.93 9.11 8.90
C THR A 89 20.56 9.79 8.96
N ARG A 90 20.39 10.93 8.27
CA ARG A 90 19.13 11.69 8.19
C ARG A 90 18.51 11.51 6.79
N PRO A 91 17.30 10.94 6.68
CA PRO A 91 16.64 10.79 5.39
C PRO A 91 16.27 12.15 4.80
N SER A 92 16.36 12.28 3.47
CA SER A 92 15.80 13.39 2.71
C SER A 92 14.53 12.94 2.00
N PHE A 93 13.51 13.80 1.96
CA PHE A 93 12.24 13.51 1.29
C PHE A 93 12.02 14.38 0.05
N SER A 94 13.10 14.88 -0.55
CA SER A 94 13.04 15.69 -1.78
C SER A 94 12.40 14.97 -2.97
N CYS A 95 12.38 13.64 -2.96
CA CYS A 95 11.76 12.81 -3.99
C CYS A 95 10.28 12.51 -3.72
N ALA A 96 9.76 12.85 -2.53
CA ALA A 96 8.36 12.64 -2.19
C ALA A 96 7.48 13.76 -2.74
N ALA A 97 6.27 13.42 -3.15
CA ALA A 97 5.25 14.42 -3.45
C ALA A 97 5.02 15.30 -2.22
N ASN A 98 4.83 16.61 -2.44
CA ASN A 98 4.45 17.50 -1.35
C ASN A 98 3.09 17.07 -0.77
N PRO A 99 2.76 17.48 0.46
CA PRO A 99 1.61 16.90 1.14
C PRO A 99 0.25 17.23 0.52
N GLN A 100 0.12 18.33 -0.23
CA GLN A 100 -1.11 18.67 -0.94
C GLN A 100 -1.30 17.78 -2.17
N ILE A 101 -0.24 17.63 -2.98
CA ILE A 101 -0.24 16.73 -4.14
C ILE A 101 -0.46 15.28 -3.69
N GLY A 102 0.29 14.82 -2.68
CA GLY A 102 0.17 13.47 -2.15
C GLY A 102 -1.23 13.14 -1.64
N ARG A 103 -1.93 14.10 -1.00
CA ARG A 103 -3.32 13.90 -0.56
C ARG A 103 -4.26 13.71 -1.75
N ASN A 104 -4.13 14.55 -2.78
CA ASN A 104 -4.97 14.46 -3.96
C ASN A 104 -4.75 13.14 -4.72
N LEU A 105 -3.48 12.75 -4.89
CA LEU A 105 -3.12 11.46 -5.51
C LEU A 105 -3.63 10.27 -4.70
N PHE A 106 -3.54 10.33 -3.37
CA PHE A 106 -4.07 9.28 -2.50
C PHE A 106 -5.58 9.09 -2.66
N ILE A 107 -6.35 10.19 -2.66
CA ILE A 107 -7.80 10.13 -2.86
C ILE A 107 -8.13 9.54 -4.24
N GLN A 108 -7.49 10.03 -5.31
CA GLN A 108 -7.67 9.50 -6.66
C GLN A 108 -7.32 8.01 -6.75
N PHE A 109 -6.23 7.60 -6.10
CA PHE A 109 -5.80 6.20 -6.09
C PHE A 109 -6.81 5.28 -5.39
N LEU A 110 -7.38 5.72 -4.27
CA LEU A 110 -8.44 4.97 -3.59
C LEU A 110 -9.68 4.81 -4.49
N GLU A 111 -10.11 5.86 -5.19
CA GLU A 111 -11.24 5.79 -6.12
C GLU A 111 -10.96 4.82 -7.30
N ILE A 112 -9.75 4.88 -7.88
CA ILE A 112 -9.34 3.96 -8.94
C ILE A 112 -9.39 2.51 -8.45
N ILE A 113 -8.83 2.20 -7.27
CA ILE A 113 -8.89 0.82 -6.76
C ILE A 113 -10.31 0.39 -6.44
N LYS A 114 -11.11 1.24 -5.77
CA LYS A 114 -12.51 0.91 -5.44
C LYS A 114 -13.37 0.61 -6.67
N SER A 115 -13.06 1.22 -7.82
CA SER A 115 -13.74 0.92 -9.09
C SER A 115 -13.45 -0.50 -9.61
N LYS A 116 -12.33 -1.10 -9.18
CA LYS A 116 -11.85 -2.43 -9.62
C LYS A 116 -12.04 -3.52 -8.58
N TYR A 117 -11.99 -3.17 -7.29
CA TYR A 117 -11.98 -4.12 -6.18
C TYR A 117 -12.69 -3.57 -4.94
N ARG A 118 -13.58 -4.37 -4.35
CA ARG A 118 -14.48 -3.92 -3.27
C ARG A 118 -13.94 -4.14 -1.86
N ASN A 119 -13.10 -5.15 -1.65
CA ASN A 119 -12.60 -5.53 -0.32
C ASN A 119 -11.38 -4.67 0.03
N ILE A 120 -11.61 -3.37 0.20
CA ILE A 120 -10.58 -2.38 0.46
C ILE A 120 -10.91 -1.55 1.69
N GLU A 121 -9.90 -1.43 2.55
CA GLU A 121 -9.83 -0.52 3.68
C GLU A 121 -8.67 0.46 3.51
N SER A 122 -8.67 1.56 4.26
CA SER A 122 -7.58 2.54 4.20
C SER A 122 -7.24 3.16 5.55
N GLY A 123 -6.01 3.63 5.66
CA GLY A 123 -5.61 4.58 6.70
C GLY A 123 -6.09 6.01 6.37
N LYS A 124 -5.68 6.97 7.20
CA LYS A 124 -6.03 8.39 7.00
C LYS A 124 -4.79 9.21 6.70
N PHE A 125 -4.84 9.97 5.61
CA PHE A 125 -3.71 10.80 5.17
C PHE A 125 -3.39 11.89 6.21
N LYS A 126 -2.10 12.11 6.48
CA LYS A 126 -1.56 13.11 7.42
C LYS A 126 -1.90 12.93 8.90
N GLU A 127 -2.41 11.76 9.30
CA GLU A 127 -2.63 11.45 10.72
C GLU A 127 -1.47 10.65 11.29
N ASN A 128 -1.25 10.76 12.61
CA ASN A 128 -0.34 9.87 13.31
C ASN A 128 -1.01 8.51 13.52
N MET A 129 -0.63 7.54 12.71
CA MET A 129 -1.24 6.21 12.67
C MET A 129 -0.37 5.18 13.37
N HIS A 130 -1.00 4.31 14.15
CA HIS A 130 -0.42 3.05 14.59
C HIS A 130 -0.91 1.94 13.67
N VAL A 131 0.02 1.28 12.99
CA VAL A 131 -0.29 0.16 12.07
C VAL A 131 0.13 -1.14 12.74
N SER A 132 -0.84 -2.02 13.01
CA SER A 132 -0.59 -3.37 13.52
C SER A 132 -0.79 -4.37 12.41
N LEU A 133 0.08 -5.38 12.32
CA LEU A 133 -0.05 -6.46 11.34
C LEU A 133 0.55 -7.77 11.85
N ILE A 134 0.10 -8.88 11.27
CA ILE A 134 0.79 -10.16 11.31
C ILE A 134 1.23 -10.49 9.89
N ASN A 135 2.52 -10.32 9.59
CA ASN A 135 3.09 -10.61 8.28
C ASN A 135 3.17 -12.12 8.04
N ASP A 136 2.48 -12.61 7.02
CA ASP A 136 2.28 -14.04 6.76
C ASP A 136 3.37 -14.60 5.84
N GLY A 137 4.41 -15.19 6.42
CA GLY A 137 5.54 -15.77 5.69
C GLY A 137 6.88 -15.61 6.43
N PRO A 138 7.40 -14.37 6.61
CA PRO A 138 6.87 -13.12 6.06
C PRO A 138 7.12 -12.99 4.54
N VAL A 139 6.19 -12.35 3.84
CA VAL A 139 6.31 -12.04 2.41
C VAL A 139 6.17 -10.53 2.21
N THR A 140 7.16 -9.92 1.55
CA THR A 140 7.22 -8.46 1.38
C THR A 140 7.86 -8.12 0.05
N PHE A 141 7.22 -7.24 -0.72
CA PHE A 141 7.69 -6.83 -2.03
C PHE A 141 7.71 -5.31 -2.16
N TRP A 142 8.79 -4.81 -2.75
CA TRP A 142 8.91 -3.44 -3.23
C TRP A 142 8.41 -3.36 -4.67
N LEU A 143 7.36 -2.59 -4.88
CA LEU A 143 6.78 -2.32 -6.19
C LEU A 143 7.04 -0.87 -6.57
N GLU A 144 7.47 -0.67 -7.80
CA GLU A 144 7.64 0.64 -8.39
C GLU A 144 7.04 0.67 -9.79
N VAL A 145 6.48 1.83 -10.14
CA VAL A 145 6.04 2.14 -11.51
C VAL A 145 6.51 3.54 -11.89
N ASN A 146 7.12 3.61 -13.07
CA ASN A 146 7.40 4.83 -13.82
C ASN A 146 6.23 5.13 -14.75
#